data_AF-K9WU60-F1
#
_entry.id   AF-K9WU60-F1
#
_cell.length_a   1.000
_cell.length_b   1.000
_cell.length_c   1.000
_cell.angle_alpha   90.00
_cell.angle_beta   90.00
_cell.angle_gamma   90.00
#
_symmetry.space_group_name_H-M   'P 1'
#
loop_
_entity.id
_entity.type
_entity.pdbx_description
1 polymer ?
#
loop_
_entity_poly.entity_id
_entity_poly.type
_entity_poly.pdbx_seq_one_letter_code
_entity_poly.pdbx_strand_id
1 'polypeptide(L)'
;MDNKGFFGSLFDFSFSRFVAPKVIGIVYGIVIFLAGLAILSIVIGSFSQGFVKGLSSLILSPLIGLVWLLFIRIGLEGLVAGIKTADNTAKMVQYLEQIRDK
;
A
#
# COMPACT_ATOMS: atom_id res chain seq x y z
N MET A 1 -29.57 -3.07 -5.37
CA MET A 1 -28.45 -3.83 -4.80
C MET A 1 -27.26 -3.61 -5.71
N ASP A 2 -26.40 -2.64 -5.37
CA ASP A 2 -25.28 -2.29 -6.24
C ASP A 2 -24.16 -3.33 -6.04
N ASN A 3 -24.19 -4.36 -6.88
CA ASN A 3 -23.32 -5.54 -6.85
C ASN A 3 -21.94 -5.22 -7.46
N LYS A 4 -21.35 -4.06 -7.14
CA LYS A 4 -19.97 -3.77 -7.53
C LYS A 4 -19.05 -4.62 -6.68
N GLY A 5 -18.62 -5.76 -7.23
CA GLY A 5 -17.61 -6.62 -6.62
C GLY A 5 -16.30 -5.86 -6.32
N PHE A 6 -15.44 -6.45 -5.50
CA PHE A 6 -14.14 -5.87 -5.09
C PHE A 6 -13.35 -5.23 -6.25
N PHE A 7 -13.32 -5.88 -7.41
CA PHE A 7 -12.68 -5.38 -8.63
C PHE A 7 -13.41 -4.19 -9.28
N GLY A 8 -14.74 -4.17 -9.26
CA GLY A 8 -15.52 -3.02 -9.75
C GLY A 8 -15.35 -1.77 -8.88
N SER A 9 -15.09 -1.95 -7.59
CA SER A 9 -14.76 -0.86 -6.66
C SER A 9 -13.30 -0.37 -6.79
N LEU A 10 -12.39 -1.20 -7.30
CA LEU A 10 -10.99 -0.84 -7.55
C LEU A 10 -10.83 0.09 -8.75
N PHE A 11 -11.65 -0.10 -9.79
CA PHE A 11 -11.65 0.74 -11.00
C PHE A 11 -12.68 1.89 -10.93
N ASP A 12 -13.18 2.22 -9.74
CA ASP A 12 -14.05 3.38 -9.56
C ASP A 12 -13.21 4.67 -9.52
N PHE A 13 -12.87 5.18 -10.71
CA PHE A 13 -12.11 6.42 -10.90
C PHE A 13 -12.85 7.68 -10.42
N SER A 14 -14.10 7.56 -9.97
CA SER A 14 -14.87 8.67 -9.41
C SER A 14 -14.42 9.06 -8.00
N PHE A 15 -13.71 8.19 -7.26
CA PHE A 15 -13.29 8.39 -5.87
C PHE A 15 -14.43 8.81 -4.89
N SER A 16 -15.70 8.62 -5.26
CA SER A 16 -16.86 9.05 -4.46
C SER A 16 -16.97 8.37 -3.10
N ARG A 17 -16.31 7.21 -2.93
CA ARG A 17 -16.10 6.53 -1.66
C ARG A 17 -14.62 6.23 -1.48
N PHE A 18 -14.10 6.41 -0.28
CA PHE A 18 -12.73 6.03 0.06
C PHE A 18 -12.59 4.50 0.09
N VAL A 19 -12.20 3.90 -1.04
CA VAL A 19 -11.96 2.45 -1.16
C VAL A 19 -10.56 2.07 -0.64
N ALA A 20 -9.65 3.04 -0.55
CA ALA A 20 -8.26 2.84 -0.18
C ALA A 20 -8.03 2.00 1.09
N PRO A 21 -8.75 2.17 2.23
CA PRO A 21 -8.55 1.34 3.41
C PRO A 21 -8.87 -0.15 3.20
N LYS A 22 -9.75 -0.48 2.25
CA LYS A 22 -10.14 -1.87 1.94
C LYS A 22 -9.12 -2.58 1.05
N VAL A 23 -8.33 -1.82 0.29
CA VAL A 23 -7.46 -2.32 -0.77
C VAL A 23 -5.98 -2.27 -0.38
N ILE A 24 -5.64 -1.45 0.63
CA ILE A 24 -4.27 -1.20 1.08
C ILE A 24 -3.44 -2.47 1.30
N GLY A 25 -4.04 -3.52 1.87
CA GLY A 25 -3.35 -4.79 2.14
C GLY A 25 -3.00 -5.57 0.86
N ILE A 26 -3.89 -5.52 -0.14
CA ILE A 26 -3.65 -6.15 -1.45
C ILE A 26 -2.57 -5.39 -2.21
N VAL A 27 -2.62 -4.06 -2.19
CA VAL A 27 -1.57 -3.21 -2.80
C VAL A 27 -0.22 -3.50 -2.14
N TYR A 28 -0.16 -3.57 -0.81
CA TYR A 28 1.08 -3.88 -0.10
C TYR A 28 1.60 -5.28 -0.45
N GLY A 29 0.72 -6.27 -0.56
CA GLY A 29 1.08 -7.63 -1.01
C GLY A 29 1.68 -7.65 -2.42
N ILE A 30 1.09 -6.91 -3.36
CA ILE A 30 1.61 -6.76 -4.73
C ILE A 30 2.99 -6.08 -4.71
N VAL A 31 3.16 -5.02 -3.91
CA VAL A 31 4.45 -4.32 -3.78
C VAL A 31 5.53 -5.25 -3.23
N ILE A 32 5.25 -6.04 -2.20
CA ILE A 32 6.20 -7.02 -1.66
C ILE A 32 6.59 -8.04 -2.75
N PHE A 33 5.60 -8.57 -3.47
CA PHE A 33 5.84 -9.55 -4.53
C PHE A 33 6.73 -8.97 -5.64
N LEU A 34 6.43 -7.77 -6.13
CA LEU A 34 7.23 -7.07 -7.13
C LEU A 34 8.64 -6.73 -6.64
N ALA A 35 8.77 -6.32 -5.36
CA ALA A 35 10.08 -6.08 -4.75
C ALA A 35 10.93 -7.34 -4.71
N GLY A 36 10.33 -8.49 -4.37
CA GLY A 36 11.01 -9.80 -4.40
C GLY A 36 11.51 -10.15 -5.79
N LEU A 37 10.69 -9.98 -6.83
CA LEU A 37 11.09 -10.20 -8.22
C LEU A 37 12.21 -9.25 -8.64
N ALA A 38 12.10 -7.96 -8.32
CA ALA A 38 13.12 -6.97 -8.65
C ALA A 38 14.47 -7.29 -7.99
N ILE A 39 14.47 -7.65 -6.70
CA ILE A 39 15.67 -8.10 -5.97
C ILE A 39 16.29 -9.31 -6.65
N LEU A 40 15.48 -10.31 -7.00
CA LEU A 40 15.96 -11.53 -7.67
C LEU A 40 16.60 -11.20 -9.03
N SER A 41 15.97 -10.34 -9.83
CA SER A 41 16.53 -9.88 -11.11
C SER A 41 17.85 -9.12 -10.93
N ILE A 42 17.95 -8.25 -9.91
CA ILE A 42 19.17 -7.50 -9.60
C ILE A 42 20.30 -8.47 -9.21
N VAL A 43 20.03 -9.45 -8.35
CA VAL A 43 21.04 -10.42 -7.90
C VAL A 43 21.55 -11.24 -9.08
N ILE A 44 20.65 -11.82 -9.87
CA ILE A 44 21.02 -12.62 -11.06
C ILE A 44 21.83 -11.78 -12.06
N GLY A 45 21.37 -10.56 -12.35
CA GLY A 45 22.05 -9.63 -13.25
C GLY A 45 23.38 -9.09 -12.71
N SER A 46 23.63 -9.16 -11.40
CA SER A 46 24.88 -8.72 -10.80
C SER A 46 25.98 -9.77 -10.91
N PHE A 47 25.63 -11.06 -10.94
CA PHE A 47 26.60 -12.14 -11.15
C PHE A 47 27.22 -12.11 -12.56
N SER A 48 26.49 -11.64 -13.58
CA SER A 48 27.05 -11.48 -14.93
C SER A 48 28.12 -10.38 -15.01
N GLN A 49 28.15 -9.46 -14.03
CA GLN A 49 29.16 -8.40 -13.93
C GLN A 49 30.37 -8.78 -13.07
N GLY A 50 30.38 -9.98 -12.49
CA GLY A 50 31.48 -10.52 -11.70
C GLY A 50 31.07 -11.04 -10.33
N PHE A 51 31.86 -11.97 -9.79
CA PHE A 51 31.57 -12.68 -8.55
C PHE A 51 31.41 -11.76 -7.33
N VAL A 52 32.32 -10.79 -7.15
CA VAL A 52 32.27 -9.85 -6.02
C VAL A 52 31.02 -8.98 -6.07
N LYS A 53 30.63 -8.50 -7.27
CA LYS A 53 29.38 -7.74 -7.45
C LYS A 53 28.15 -8.59 -7.12
N GLY A 54 28.09 -9.81 -7.65
CA GLY A 54 27.02 -10.77 -7.33
C GLY A 54 26.88 -10.99 -5.82
N LEU A 55 27.98 -11.27 -5.13
CA LEU A 55 27.97 -11.49 -3.67
C LEU A 55 27.55 -10.24 -2.89
N SER A 56 28.03 -9.06 -3.29
CA SER A 56 27.63 -7.80 -2.67
C SER A 56 26.12 -7.55 -2.86
N SER A 57 25.59 -7.76 -4.06
CA SER A 57 24.16 -7.58 -4.35
C SER A 57 23.29 -8.52 -3.54
N LEU A 58 23.71 -9.77 -3.34
CA LEU A 58 22.97 -10.79 -2.58
C LEU A 58 22.67 -10.35 -1.14
N ILE A 59 23.56 -9.54 -0.54
CA ILE A 59 23.42 -9.03 0.83
C ILE A 59 22.79 -7.63 0.84
N LEU A 60 23.24 -6.74 -0.05
CA LEU A 60 22.83 -5.34 -0.08
C LEU A 60 21.39 -5.19 -0.62
N SER A 61 21.00 -5.90 -1.67
CA SER A 61 19.68 -5.69 -2.29
C SER A 61 18.51 -6.08 -1.38
N PRO A 62 18.53 -7.21 -0.62
CA PRO A 62 17.46 -7.50 0.33
C PRO A 62 17.42 -6.50 1.48
N LEU A 63 18.58 -6.03 1.96
CA LEU A 63 18.66 -5.04 3.04
C LEU A 63 18.04 -3.71 2.62
N ILE A 64 18.43 -3.20 1.45
CA ILE A 64 17.89 -1.98 0.86
C ILE A 64 16.39 -2.16 0.56
N GLY A 65 16.02 -3.31 0.00
CA GLY A 65 14.63 -3.65 -0.27
C GLY A 65 13.75 -3.67 0.97
N LEU A 66 14.24 -4.20 2.09
CA LEU A 66 13.53 -4.20 3.38
C LEU A 66 13.30 -2.78 3.90
N VAL A 67 14.33 -1.93 3.88
CA VAL A 67 14.21 -0.53 4.30
C VAL A 67 13.20 0.20 3.41
N TRP A 68 13.27 -0.02 2.10
CA TRP A 68 12.31 0.56 1.15
C TRP A 68 10.87 0.09 1.40
N LEU A 69 10.65 -1.20 1.64
CA LEU A 69 9.35 -1.76 2.00
C LEU A 69 8.82 -1.18 3.33
N LEU A 70 9.70 -0.91 4.30
CA LEU A 70 9.33 -0.26 5.56
C LEU A 70 8.78 1.15 5.32
N PHE A 71 9.44 1.95 4.47
CA PHE A 71 8.94 3.27 4.10
C PHE A 71 7.57 3.21 3.42
N ILE A 72 7.38 2.24 2.52
CA ILE A 72 6.07 2.04 1.90
C ILE A 72 5.02 1.70 2.94
N ARG A 73 5.32 0.80 3.88
CA ARG A 73 4.40 0.45 4.96
C ARG A 73 3.98 1.67 5.77
N ILE A 74 4.96 2.48 6.21
CA ILE A 74 4.69 3.71 6.96
C ILE A 74 3.84 4.68 6.13
N GLY A 75 4.13 4.84 4.84
CA GLY A 75 3.34 5.68 3.94
C GLY A 75 1.90 5.20 3.79
N LEU A 76 1.69 3.89 3.59
CA LEU A 76 0.36 3.28 3.50
C LEU A 76 -0.43 3.43 4.80
N GLU A 77 0.23 3.25 5.96
CA GLU A 77 -0.37 3.48 7.28
C GLU A 77 -0.79 4.95 7.43
N GLY A 78 0.06 5.89 7.01
CA GLY A 78 -0.25 7.32 7.00
C GLY A 78 -1.46 7.67 6.10
N LEU A 79 -1.52 7.11 4.89
CA LEU A 79 -2.67 7.31 3.98
C LEU A 79 -3.97 6.79 4.59
N VAL A 80 -3.96 5.59 5.17
CA VAL A 80 -5.14 5.00 5.82
C VAL A 80 -5.55 5.83 7.05
N ALA A 81 -4.59 6.29 7.85
CA ALA A 81 -4.85 7.14 9.00
C ALA A 81 -5.54 8.45 8.57
N GLY A 82 -5.03 9.12 7.54
CA GLY A 82 -5.64 10.35 7.01
C GLY A 82 -7.08 10.15 6.54
N ILE A 83 -7.35 9.06 5.80
CA ILE A 83 -8.70 8.72 5.34
C ILE A 83 -9.64 8.44 6.50
N LYS A 84 -9.20 7.64 7.49
CA LYS A 84 -10.00 7.31 8.66
C LYS A 84 -10.30 8.55 9.50
N THR A 85 -9.38 9.50 9.60
CA THR A 85 -9.60 10.77 10.28
C THR A 85 -10.73 11.55 9.60
N ALA A 86 -10.70 11.68 8.27
CA ALA A 86 -11.76 12.36 7.52
C ALA A 86 -13.15 11.69 7.71
N ASP A 87 -13.20 10.36 7.65
CA ASP A 87 -14.42 9.58 7.84
C ASP A 87 -14.98 9.72 9.28
N ASN A 88 -14.11 9.74 10.29
CA ASN A 88 -14.50 9.94 11.68
C ASN A 88 -15.03 11.36 11.93
N THR A 89 -14.42 12.38 11.33
CA THR A 89 -14.91 13.77 11.43
C THR A 89 -16.28 13.92 10.80
N ALA A 90 -16.53 13.29 9.64
CA ALA A 90 -17.84 13.31 8.99
C ALA A 90 -18.93 12.68 9.86
N LYS A 91 -18.64 11.54 10.50
CA LYS A 91 -19.57 10.87 11.43
C LYS A 91 -19.86 11.71 12.68
N MET A 92 -18.86 12.43 13.19
CA MET A 92 -19.03 13.30 14.36
C MET A 92 -20.06 14.42 14.08
N VAL A 93 -20.01 15.04 12.90
CA VAL A 93 -21.01 16.05 12.49
C VAL A 93 -22.41 15.43 12.44
N GLN A 94 -22.56 14.24 11.86
CA GLN A 94 -23.85 13.55 11.78
C GLN A 94 -24.43 13.24 13.18
N TYR A 95 -23.60 12.82 14.14
CA TYR A 95 -24.05 12.58 15.52
C TYR A 95 -24.50 13.86 16.23
N LEU A 96 -23.84 15.00 15.96
CA LEU A 96 -24.26 16.29 16.53
C LEU A 96 -25.61 16.74 15.98
N GLU A 97 -25.88 16.53 14.68
CA GLU A 97 -27.18 16.82 14.09
C GLU A 97 -28.29 15.97 14.72
N GLN A 98 -28.03 14.68 14.93
CA GLN A 98 -28.98 13.78 15.59
C GLN A 98 -29.29 14.17 17.04
N ILE A 99 -28.34 14.78 17.75
CA ILE A 99 -28.56 15.28 19.12
C ILE A 99 -29.34 16.60 19.09
N ARG A 100 -29.07 17.47 18.12
CA ARG A 100 -29.76 18.76 17.96
C ARG A 100 -31.24 18.60 17.62
N ASP A 101 -31.58 17.58 16.84
CA ASP A 101 -32.95 17.34 16.37
C ASP A 101 -33.80 16.49 17.35
N LYS A 102 -33.29 16.24 18.57
CA LYS A 102 -34.01 15.62 19.70
C LYS A 102 -34.35 16.66 20.76
#